data_AF-A0A944BUH5-F1
#
_entry.id   AF-A0A944BUH5-F1
#
_cell.length_a   1.000
_cell.length_b   1.000
_cell.length_c   1.000
_cell.angle_alpha   90.00
_cell.angle_beta   90.00
_cell.angle_gamma   90.00
#
_symmetry.space_group_name_H-M   'P 1'
#
loop_
_entity.id
_entity.type
_entity.pdbx_description
1 polymer ?
#
loop_
_entity_poly.entity_id
_entity_poly.type
_entity_poly.pdbx_seq_one_letter_code
_entity_poly.pdbx_strand_id
1 'polypeptide(L)' 'LDELIREDILLSLPTKILCREDCKGLCPYCGTNLNEGKCDCKKPIDPRLEALKKFLE' A
#
# COMPACT_ATOMS: atom_id res chain seq x y z
N LEU A 1 -23.84 28.12 -14.24
CA LEU A 1 -23.23 27.23 -15.26
C LEU A 1 -21.92 26.66 -14.74
N ASP A 2 -21.04 27.50 -14.21
CA ASP A 2 -19.74 27.10 -13.64
C ASP A 2 -19.85 26.05 -12.52
N GLU A 3 -20.86 26.16 -11.65
CA GLU A 3 -21.06 25.21 -10.54
C GLU A 3 -21.42 23.80 -11.03
N LEU A 4 -22.35 23.68 -11.98
CA LEU A 4 -22.73 22.39 -12.59
C LEU A 4 -21.54 21.73 -13.30
N ILE A 5 -20.76 22.51 -14.05
CA ILE A 5 -19.56 21.99 -14.73
C ILE A 5 -18.53 21.49 -13.70
N ARG A 6 -18.37 22.21 -12.59
CA ARG A 6 -17.44 21.81 -11.52
C ARG A 6 -17.88 20.52 -10.84
N GLU A 7 -19.17 20.36 -10.56
CA GLU A 7 -19.74 19.16 -9.96
C GLU A 7 -19.53 17.93 -10.86
N ASP A 8 -19.83 18.06 -12.16
CA ASP A 8 -19.63 16.99 -13.13
C ASP A 8 -18.16 16.58 -13.24
N ILE A 9 -17.24 17.54 -13.25
CA ILE A 9 -15.80 17.26 -13.25
C ILE A 9 -15.40 16.49 -12.00
N LEU A 10 -15.85 16.92 -10.81
CA LEU A 10 -15.52 16.24 -9.56
C LEU A 10 -16.01 14.79 -9.53
N LEU A 11 -17.21 14.53 -10.06
CA LEU A 11 -17.77 13.18 -10.17
C LEU A 11 -17.02 12.30 -11.18
N SER A 12 -16.40 12.90 -12.21
CA SER A 12 -15.61 12.18 -13.22
C SER A 12 -14.21 11.79 -12.75
N LEU A 13 -13.72 12.37 -11.64
CA LEU A 13 -12.38 12.09 -11.15
C LEU A 13 -12.27 10.66 -10.61
N PRO A 14 -11.12 9.99 -10.80
CA PRO A 14 -10.89 8.68 -10.21
C PRO A 14 -10.93 8.79 -8.68
N THR A 15 -11.70 7.90 -8.05
CA THR A 15 -11.84 7.84 -6.59
C THR A 15 -10.55 7.39 -5.88
N LYS A 16 -9.62 6.78 -6.62
CA LYS A 16 -8.31 6.35 -6.14
C LYS A 16 -7.26 6.56 -7.22
N ILE A 17 -6.18 7.22 -6.86
CA ILE A 17 -4.96 7.23 -7.66
C ILE A 17 -4.20 5.95 -7.33
N LEU A 18 -4.22 5.00 -8.27
CA LEU A 18 -3.54 3.73 -8.11
C LEU A 18 -2.05 3.89 -8.39
N CYS A 19 -1.26 3.05 -7.74
CA CYS A 19 0.12 2.85 -8.14
C CYS A 19 0.18 2.17 -9.52
N ARG A 20 1.27 2.40 -10.25
CA ARG A 20 1.67 1.54 -11.37
C ARG A 20 1.82 0.08 -10.90
N GLU A 21 1.67 -0.86 -11.82
CA GLU A 21 1.59 -2.30 -11.53
C GLU A 21 2.81 -2.84 -10.76
N ASP A 22 4.00 -2.29 -11.00
CA ASP A 22 5.26 -2.72 -10.41
C ASP A 22 5.68 -1.88 -9.18
N CYS A 23 4.82 -1.01 -8.66
CA CYS A 23 5.15 -0.19 -7.50
C CYS A 23 5.33 -1.05 -6.25
N LYS A 24 6.53 -1.01 -5.67
CA LYS A 24 6.85 -1.75 -4.45
C LYS A 24 6.23 -1.14 -3.19
N GLY A 25 5.68 0.07 -3.30
CA GLY A 25 5.02 0.79 -2.20
C GLY A 25 5.99 1.30 -1.13
N LEU A 26 5.43 1.64 0.03
CA LEU A 26 6.16 2.02 1.23
C LEU A 26 6.23 0.85 2.19
N CYS A 27 7.30 0.76 2.98
CA CYS A 27 7.35 -0.18 4.10
C CYS A 27 6.20 0.12 5.08
N PRO A 28 5.34 -0.85 5.42
CA PRO A 28 4.20 -0.63 6.32
C PRO A 28 4.61 -0.40 7.78
N TYR A 29 5.89 -0.57 8.11
CA TYR A 29 6.43 -0.41 9.46
C TYR A 29 7.22 0.90 9.63
N CYS A 30 8.02 1.32 8.63
CA CYS A 30 8.88 2.50 8.73
C CYS A 30 8.64 3.57 7.67
N GLY A 31 7.78 3.32 6.68
CA GLY A 31 7.46 4.28 5.62
C GLY A 31 8.54 4.45 4.54
N THR A 32 9.69 3.77 4.61
CA THR A 32 10.72 3.83 3.56
C THR A 32 10.15 3.48 2.19
N ASN A 33 10.52 4.26 1.17
CA ASN A 33 10.14 4.00 -0.21
C ASN A 33 10.87 2.76 -0.74
N LEU A 34 10.13 1.66 -0.94
CA LEU A 34 10.70 0.39 -1.40
C LEU A 34 11.09 0.42 -2.88
N ASN A 35 10.73 1.49 -3.60
CA ASN A 35 11.18 1.74 -4.95
C ASN A 35 12.62 2.30 -5.00
N GLU A 36 13.08 2.95 -3.92
CA GLU A 36 14.42 3.55 -3.83
C GLU A 36 15.43 2.65 -3.11
N GLY A 37 14.96 1.74 -2.26
CA GLY A 37 15.84 0.85 -1.52
C GLY A 37 15.09 -0.18 -0.68
N LYS A 38 15.84 -0.94 0.12
CA LYS A 38 15.28 -1.90 1.08
C LYS A 38 15.21 -1.25 2.46
N CYS A 39 14.32 -1.74 3.30
CA CYS A 39 14.32 -1.46 4.74
C CYS A 39 14.78 -2.69 5.52
N ASP A 40 15.26 -2.49 6.75
CA ASP A 40 15.66 -3.57 7.66
C ASP A 40 14.54 -4.02 8.62
N CYS A 41 13.29 -3.61 8.36
CA CYS A 41 12.14 -4.01 9.17
C CYS A 41 11.93 -5.53 9.13
N LYS A 42 11.93 -6.17 10.30
CA LYS A 42 11.52 -7.56 10.44
C LYS A 42 10.00 -7.65 10.42
N LYS A 43 9.45 -8.46 9.51
CA LYS A 43 8.02 -8.75 9.50
C LYS A 43 7.65 -9.51 10.78
N PRO A 44 6.74 -9.00 11.63
CA PRO A 44 6.25 -9.74 12.77
C PRO A 44 5.57 -11.01 12.32
N ILE A 45 5.76 -12.09 13.08
CA ILE A 45 4.98 -13.32 12.90
C ILE A 45 3.55 -13.01 13.32
N ASP A 46 2.59 -13.37 12.46
CA ASP A 46 1.18 -13.31 12.84
C ASP A 46 0.95 -14.27 14.02
N PRO A 47 0.46 -13.79 15.18
CA PRO A 47 0.24 -14.63 16.36
C PRO A 47 -0.59 -15.89 16.08
N ARG A 48 -1.51 -15.83 15.11
CA ARG A 48 -2.37 -16.96 14.72
C ARG A 48 -1.60 -18.08 14.01
N LEU A 49 -0.43 -17.76 13.45
CA LEU A 49 0.41 -18.68 12.68
C LEU A 49 1.61 -19.20 13.47
N GLU A 50 1.77 -18.83 14.75
CA GLU A 50 2.94 -19.25 15.53
C GLU A 50 3.10 -20.76 15.64
N ALA A 51 1.99 -21.49 15.72
CA ALA A 51 2.00 -22.96 15.79
C ALA A 51 2.62 -23.63 14.56
N LEU A 52 2.79 -22.92 13.45
CA LEU A 52 3.40 -23.44 12.22
C LEU A 52 4.92 -23.35 12.20
N LYS A 53 5.55 -22.60 13.12
CA LYS A 53 7.03 -22.47 13.20
C LYS A 53 7.72 -23.84 13.28
N LYS A 54 7.13 -24.78 14.02
CA LYS A 54 7.65 -26.15 14.23
C LYS A 54 7.76 -27.00 12.95
N PHE A 55 7.22 -26.54 11.83
CA PHE A 55 7.24 -27.26 10.55
C PHE A 55 8.18 -26.64 9.51
N LEU A 56 8.88 -25.55 9.85
CA LEU A 56 9.81 -24.83 8.97
C LEU A 56 11.29 -25.11 9.31
N GLU A 57 11.54 -26.12 10.15
CA GLU A 57 12.88 -26.60 10.56
C GLU A 57 13.40 -27.67 9.60
#